data_AF-A0A4Q9RQ39-F1
#
_entry.id   AF-A0A4Q9RQ39-F1
#
_cell.length_a   1.000
_cell.length_b   1.000
_cell.length_c   1.000
_cell.angle_alpha   90.00
_cell.angle_beta   90.00
_cell.angle_gamma   90.00
#
_symmetry.space_group_name_H-M   'P 1'
#
loop_
_entity.id
_entity.type
_entity.pdbx_description
1 polymer ?
#
loop_
_entity_poly.entity_id
_entity_poly.type
_entity_poly.pdbx_seq_one_letter_code
_entity_poly.pdbx_strand_id
1 'polypeptide(L)'
;MGNYKNIEHDFIDRTMKLISQYDSILHKYPFEEQYNYTLLLNCLLGIIVLPKERIYTHIPNPRITSELKKNMGLTESEINPNYKKLRELIHALRNSIAHSSFEIVSKTDDFLVDNIVFNNSKEDGGTQIANFNSKELLPFIRYYADWVKTNILEYKKL
;
A
#
# COMPACT_ATOMS: atom_id res chain seq x y z
N MET A 1 -21.88 22.69 -8.04
CA MET A 1 -20.92 21.56 -8.15
C MET A 1 -21.59 20.34 -7.54
N GLY A 2 -21.76 19.28 -8.33
CA GLY A 2 -22.69 18.19 -8.05
C GLY A 2 -22.30 17.30 -6.87
N ASN A 3 -23.30 16.72 -6.22
CA ASN A 3 -23.17 15.74 -5.14
C ASN A 3 -22.46 14.46 -5.63
N TYR A 4 -21.13 14.47 -5.68
CA TYR A 4 -20.33 13.31 -6.05
C TYR A 4 -20.28 12.32 -4.87
N LYS A 5 -21.15 11.31 -4.89
CA LYS A 5 -21.34 10.37 -3.75
C LYS A 5 -20.27 9.27 -3.65
N ASN A 6 -19.45 9.06 -4.69
CA ASN A 6 -18.61 7.86 -4.83
C ASN A 6 -17.11 8.14 -4.95
N ILE A 7 -16.63 9.31 -4.50
CA ILE A 7 -15.24 9.76 -4.70
C ILE A 7 -14.20 8.73 -4.27
N GLU A 8 -14.37 8.10 -3.11
CA GLU A 8 -13.43 7.10 -2.59
C GLU A 8 -13.39 5.87 -3.51
N HIS A 9 -14.54 5.28 -3.82
CA HIS A 9 -14.61 4.10 -4.69
C HIS A 9 -14.02 4.37 -6.08
N ASP A 10 -14.40 5.49 -6.69
CA ASP A 10 -13.96 5.84 -8.04
C ASP A 10 -12.48 6.21 -8.08
N PHE A 11 -11.97 6.80 -7.00
CA PHE A 11 -10.54 7.05 -6.85
C PHE A 11 -9.76 5.74 -6.83
N ILE A 12 -10.15 4.76 -5.99
CA ILE A 12 -9.46 3.46 -5.94
C ILE A 12 -9.54 2.75 -7.31
N ASP A 13 -10.72 2.75 -7.94
CA ASP A 13 -10.92 2.10 -9.24
C ASP A 13 -10.07 2.74 -10.37
N ARG A 14 -10.06 4.07 -10.45
CA ARG A 14 -9.22 4.80 -11.42
C ARG A 14 -7.74 4.64 -11.13
N THR A 15 -7.35 4.57 -9.86
CA THR A 15 -5.95 4.34 -9.47
C THR A 15 -5.49 2.95 -9.92
N MET A 16 -6.35 1.94 -9.80
CA MET A 16 -6.02 0.59 -10.29
C MET A 16 -5.92 0.53 -11.81
N LYS A 17 -6.82 1.22 -12.52
CA LYS A 17 -6.73 1.37 -13.99
C LYS A 17 -5.47 2.11 -14.41
N LEU A 18 -5.05 3.15 -13.69
CA LEU A 18 -3.82 3.89 -13.96
C LEU A 18 -2.58 2.99 -13.85
N ILE A 19 -2.50 2.18 -12.78
CA ILE A 19 -1.42 1.22 -12.60
C ILE A 19 -1.41 0.21 -13.75
N SER A 20 -2.55 -0.39 -14.10
CA SER A 20 -2.64 -1.35 -15.21
C SER A 20 -2.28 -0.72 -16.57
N GLN A 21 -2.68 0.52 -16.80
CA GLN A 21 -2.34 1.26 -18.01
C GLN A 21 -0.83 1.46 -18.11
N TYR A 22 -0.18 1.92 -17.04
CA TYR A 22 1.27 2.15 -17.04
C TYR A 22 2.05 0.84 -17.22
N ASP A 23 1.65 -0.23 -16.51
CA ASP A 23 2.23 -1.57 -16.64
C ASP A 23 2.18 -2.08 -18.09
N SER A 24 1.06 -1.83 -18.80
CA SER A 24 0.88 -2.24 -20.20
C SER A 24 1.80 -1.52 -21.21
N ILE A 25 2.37 -0.38 -20.85
CA ILE A 25 3.27 0.41 -21.72
C ILE A 25 4.70 0.49 -21.19
N LEU A 26 4.98 -0.04 -20.00
CA LEU A 26 6.27 0.08 -19.31
C LEU A 26 7.45 -0.36 -20.19
N HIS A 27 7.29 -1.49 -20.88
CA HIS A 27 8.30 -2.07 -21.77
C HIS A 27 8.65 -1.20 -22.99
N LYS A 28 7.88 -0.15 -23.26
CA LYS A 28 8.15 0.80 -24.35
C LYS A 28 9.19 1.86 -23.98
N TYR A 29 9.53 1.96 -22.69
CA TYR A 29 10.48 2.94 -22.17
C TYR A 29 11.82 2.27 -21.84
N PRO A 30 12.95 2.98 -22.03
CA PRO A 30 14.24 2.53 -21.50
C PRO A 30 14.16 2.40 -19.98
N PHE A 31 15.02 1.56 -19.40
CA PHE A 31 14.95 1.18 -18.00
C PHE A 31 14.97 2.40 -17.04
N GLU A 32 15.76 3.42 -17.36
CA GLU A 32 15.94 4.64 -16.58
C GLU A 32 14.68 5.53 -16.58
N GLU A 33 13.76 5.32 -17.53
CA GLU A 33 12.47 6.01 -17.64
C GLU A 33 11.29 5.14 -17.19
N GLN A 34 11.56 3.96 -16.62
CA GLN A 34 10.55 3.10 -16.00
C GLN A 34 10.29 3.56 -14.56
N TYR A 35 9.33 4.46 -14.41
CA TYR A 35 8.91 5.05 -13.14
C TYR A 35 7.87 4.21 -12.38
N ASN A 36 7.89 2.89 -12.53
CA ASN A 36 6.88 2.00 -11.96
C ASN A 36 6.82 2.12 -10.43
N TYR A 37 7.96 2.15 -9.74
CA TYR A 37 7.96 2.28 -8.27
C TYR A 37 7.50 3.65 -7.80
N THR A 38 7.88 4.73 -8.50
CA THR A 38 7.37 6.08 -8.21
C THR A 38 5.85 6.12 -8.35
N LEU A 39 5.30 5.55 -9.42
CA LEU A 39 3.86 5.44 -9.62
C LEU A 39 3.20 4.63 -8.49
N LEU A 40 3.74 3.46 -8.15
CA LEU A 40 3.18 2.60 -7.12
C LEU A 40 3.17 3.27 -5.74
N LEU A 41 4.22 4.00 -5.36
CA LEU A 41 4.26 4.77 -4.12
C LEU A 41 3.21 5.89 -4.10
N ASN A 42 3.07 6.64 -5.20
CA ASN A 42 2.04 7.67 -5.34
C ASN A 42 0.63 7.08 -5.24
N CYS A 43 0.40 5.94 -5.89
CA CYS A 43 -0.87 5.23 -5.83
C CYS A 43 -1.14 4.70 -4.42
N LEU A 44 -0.15 4.12 -3.75
CA LEU A 44 -0.27 3.63 -2.39
C LEU A 44 -0.61 4.77 -1.43
N LEU A 45 0.07 5.92 -1.52
CA LEU A 45 -0.26 7.12 -0.76
C LEU A 45 -1.74 7.50 -0.92
N GLY A 46 -2.23 7.58 -2.15
CA GLY A 46 -3.63 7.88 -2.42
C GLY A 46 -4.57 6.84 -1.84
N ILE A 47 -4.32 5.55 -2.08
CA ILE A 47 -5.20 4.44 -1.69
C ILE A 47 -5.23 4.26 -0.16
N ILE A 48 -4.14 4.49 0.54
CA ILE A 48 -4.04 4.27 2.00
C ILE A 48 -4.35 5.50 2.85
N VAL A 49 -4.31 6.71 2.29
CA VAL A 49 -4.58 7.94 3.05
C VAL A 49 -5.95 8.52 2.75
N LEU A 50 -6.39 8.48 1.47
CA LEU A 50 -7.65 9.11 1.05
C LEU A 50 -8.91 8.52 1.69
N PRO A 51 -9.06 7.18 1.85
CA PRO A 51 -10.26 6.63 2.49
C PRO A 51 -10.47 7.26 3.87
N LYS A 52 -11.71 7.59 4.21
CA LYS A 52 -12.08 8.19 5.50
C LYS A 52 -11.80 7.24 6.66
N GLU A 53 -11.57 7.81 7.86
CA GLU A 53 -11.27 7.07 9.09
C GLU A 53 -12.26 5.90 9.37
N ARG A 54 -13.54 6.13 9.08
CA ARG A 54 -14.61 5.13 9.25
C ARG A 54 -14.47 3.87 8.37
N ILE A 55 -13.70 3.90 7.28
CA ILE A 55 -13.45 2.70 6.47
C ILE A 55 -12.46 1.79 7.21
N TYR A 56 -11.48 2.37 7.94
CA TYR A 56 -10.48 1.59 8.68
C TYR A 56 -11.06 0.86 9.89
N THR A 57 -12.15 1.36 10.49
CA THR A 57 -12.82 0.65 11.60
C THR A 57 -13.41 -0.70 11.16
N HIS A 58 -13.63 -0.87 9.86
CA HIS A 58 -14.12 -2.10 9.23
C HIS A 58 -12.98 -3.01 8.73
N ILE A 59 -11.71 -2.61 8.88
CA ILE A 59 -10.57 -3.51 8.59
C ILE A 59 -10.71 -4.79 9.42
N PRO A 60 -10.80 -5.97 8.78
CA PRO A 60 -10.70 -7.24 9.46
C PRO A 60 -9.49 -7.21 10.37
N ASN A 61 -9.65 -7.69 11.59
CA ASN A 61 -8.57 -7.69 12.57
C ASN A 61 -8.03 -9.10 12.87
N PRO A 62 -7.83 -10.00 11.87
CA PRO A 62 -7.24 -11.29 12.14
C PRO A 62 -5.77 -11.13 12.51
N ARG A 63 -5.22 -12.17 13.14
CA ARG A 63 -3.78 -12.29 13.36
C ARG A 63 -3.06 -12.43 12.02
N ILE A 64 -1.90 -11.82 11.91
CA ILE A 64 -1.04 -11.95 10.72
C ILE A 64 -0.40 -13.34 10.75
N THR A 65 -0.94 -14.22 9.91
CA THR A 65 -0.41 -15.57 9.66
C THR A 65 0.40 -15.59 8.36
N SER A 66 1.19 -16.63 8.13
CA SER A 66 1.89 -16.83 6.86
C SER A 66 0.93 -16.93 5.67
N GLU A 67 -0.25 -17.51 5.88
CA GLU A 67 -1.33 -17.56 4.88
C GLU A 67 -1.86 -16.16 4.56
N LEU A 68 -2.13 -15.33 5.58
CA LEU A 68 -2.55 -13.96 5.36
C LEU A 68 -1.47 -13.15 4.64
N LYS A 69 -0.19 -13.33 5.00
CA LYS A 69 0.94 -12.73 4.27
C LYS A 69 0.94 -13.11 2.80
N LYS A 70 0.71 -14.39 2.48
CA LYS A 70 0.59 -14.86 1.10
C LYS A 70 -0.59 -14.21 0.37
N ASN A 71 -1.74 -14.07 1.03
CA ASN A 71 -2.92 -13.40 0.45
C ASN A 71 -2.66 -11.92 0.18
N MET A 72 -1.84 -11.26 1.01
CA MET A 72 -1.36 -9.89 0.79
C MET A 72 -0.29 -9.80 -0.31
N GLY A 73 0.23 -10.93 -0.81
CA GLY A 73 1.37 -10.96 -1.73
C GLY A 73 2.71 -10.67 -1.08
N LEU A 74 2.82 -10.77 0.25
CA LEU A 74 4.00 -10.42 1.07
C LEU A 74 4.77 -11.69 1.49
N THR A 75 5.28 -12.46 0.55
CA THR A 75 5.97 -13.73 0.81
C THR A 75 7.43 -13.57 1.22
N GLU A 76 8.14 -12.61 0.62
CA GLU A 76 9.54 -12.27 0.90
C GLU A 76 9.69 -11.05 1.81
N SER A 77 8.61 -10.28 1.95
CA SER A 77 8.56 -9.12 2.83
C SER A 77 8.52 -9.50 4.31
N GLU A 78 9.14 -8.66 5.14
CA GLU A 78 9.15 -8.82 6.60
C GLU A 78 8.20 -7.82 7.24
N ILE A 79 7.45 -8.28 8.24
CA ILE A 79 6.59 -7.44 9.07
C ILE A 79 7.13 -7.54 10.49
N ASN A 80 7.29 -6.40 11.18
CA ASN A 80 7.75 -6.40 12.55
C ASN A 80 6.77 -7.21 13.43
N PRO A 81 7.26 -8.19 14.22
CA PRO A 81 6.41 -9.09 15.02
C PRO A 81 5.58 -8.39 16.09
N ASN A 82 5.86 -7.12 16.38
CA ASN A 82 5.03 -6.28 17.26
C ASN A 82 3.65 -5.97 16.66
N TYR A 83 3.52 -5.95 15.32
CA TYR A 83 2.25 -5.77 14.62
C TYR A 83 1.61 -7.13 14.40
N LYS A 84 0.83 -7.59 15.38
CA LYS A 84 0.29 -8.96 15.40
C LYS A 84 -0.98 -9.10 14.59
N LYS A 85 -1.72 -8.01 14.40
CA LYS A 85 -3.00 -8.02 13.70
C LYS A 85 -3.00 -7.12 12.47
N LEU A 86 -3.83 -7.48 11.49
CA LEU A 86 -3.92 -6.76 10.22
C LEU A 86 -4.25 -5.27 10.41
N ARG A 87 -5.20 -4.94 11.29
CA ARG A 87 -5.59 -3.54 11.51
C ARG A 87 -4.46 -2.70 12.09
N GLU A 88 -3.68 -3.28 13.01
CA GLU A 88 -2.50 -2.63 13.61
C GLU A 88 -1.46 -2.33 12.53
N LEU A 89 -1.17 -3.31 11.66
CA LEU A 89 -0.24 -3.14 10.55
C LEU A 89 -0.71 -2.05 9.57
N ILE A 90 -1.96 -2.11 9.10
CA ILE A 90 -2.49 -1.14 8.13
C ILE A 90 -2.51 0.27 8.72
N HIS A 91 -2.87 0.42 10.00
CA HIS A 91 -2.84 1.71 10.66
C HIS A 91 -1.41 2.28 10.74
N ALA A 92 -0.43 1.45 11.12
CA ALA A 92 0.96 1.86 11.17
C ALA A 92 1.52 2.23 9.78
N LEU A 93 1.24 1.42 8.76
CA LEU A 93 1.61 1.71 7.37
C LEU A 93 0.99 3.02 6.89
N ARG A 94 -0.29 3.26 7.17
CA ARG A 94 -0.95 4.53 6.83
C ARG A 94 -0.22 5.72 7.43
N ASN A 95 0.09 5.66 8.72
CA ASN A 95 0.79 6.75 9.40
C ASN A 95 2.19 6.95 8.79
N SER A 96 2.94 5.87 8.60
CA SER A 96 4.25 5.91 7.94
C SER A 96 4.20 6.57 6.57
N ILE A 97 3.25 6.17 5.73
CA ILE A 97 3.09 6.70 4.36
C ILE A 97 2.61 8.15 4.36
N ALA A 98 1.64 8.50 5.22
CA ALA A 98 1.15 9.87 5.34
C ALA A 98 2.24 10.85 5.80
N HIS A 99 3.17 10.39 6.64
CA HIS A 99 4.31 11.18 7.12
C HIS A 99 5.58 11.00 6.28
N SER A 100 5.53 10.25 5.17
CA SER A 100 6.71 9.91 4.36
C SER A 100 7.87 9.30 5.17
N SER A 101 7.51 8.53 6.20
CA SER A 101 8.43 7.86 7.12
C SER A 101 8.82 6.48 6.58
N PHE A 102 9.39 6.45 5.38
CA PHE A 102 9.89 5.23 4.74
C PHE A 102 11.17 5.51 3.95
N GLU A 103 11.95 4.46 3.71
CA GLU A 103 13.24 4.54 3.00
C GLU A 103 13.29 3.51 1.87
N ILE A 104 13.96 3.87 0.78
CA ILE A 104 14.29 2.96 -0.31
C ILE A 104 15.66 2.36 -0.04
N VAL A 105 15.75 1.04 -0.07
CA VAL A 105 16.99 0.31 0.14
C VAL A 105 17.37 -0.41 -1.16
N SER A 106 18.60 -0.17 -1.59
CA SER A 106 19.28 -0.89 -2.68
C SER A 106 20.28 -1.87 -2.07
N LYS A 107 20.31 -3.10 -2.58
CA LYS A 107 21.23 -4.17 -2.15
C LYS A 107 22.51 -4.23 -2.99
N THR A 108 22.52 -3.53 -4.12
CA THR A 108 23.60 -3.52 -5.10
C THR A 108 23.94 -2.09 -5.51
N ASP A 109 25.12 -1.91 -6.10
CA ASP A 109 25.59 -0.62 -6.62
C ASP A 109 24.84 -0.16 -7.88
N ASP A 110 23.90 -0.97 -8.40
CA ASP A 110 23.00 -0.61 -9.49
C ASP A 110 21.87 0.32 -9.02
N PHE A 111 21.83 0.67 -7.72
CA PHE A 111 20.86 1.58 -7.10
C PHE A 111 19.39 1.23 -7.38
N LEU A 112 19.11 -0.06 -7.54
CA LEU A 112 17.75 -0.56 -7.77
C LEU A 112 16.89 -0.41 -6.51
N VAL A 113 15.58 -0.25 -6.72
CA VAL A 113 14.60 -0.33 -5.63
C VAL A 113 14.42 -1.80 -5.27
N ASP A 114 15.21 -2.32 -4.33
CA ASP A 114 15.08 -3.71 -3.87
C ASP A 114 14.06 -3.85 -2.74
N ASN A 115 14.07 -2.88 -1.83
CA ASN A 115 13.26 -2.91 -0.63
C ASN A 115 12.70 -1.53 -0.27
N ILE A 116 11.53 -1.53 0.37
CA ILE A 116 10.89 -0.33 0.92
C ILE A 116 10.67 -0.56 2.41
N VAL A 117 11.39 0.20 3.22
CA VAL A 117 11.36 0.07 4.68
C VAL A 117 10.45 1.14 5.26
N PHE A 118 9.33 0.71 5.84
CA PHE A 118 8.37 1.59 6.51
C PHE A 118 8.70 1.68 7.98
N ASN A 119 8.76 2.90 8.51
CA ASN A 119 9.09 3.19 9.90
C ASN A 119 7.99 4.04 10.54
N ASN A 120 7.80 3.89 11.86
CA ASN A 120 7.08 4.89 12.63
C ASN A 120 7.79 6.25 12.51
N SER A 121 7.06 7.34 12.77
CA SER A 121 7.68 8.66 12.73
C SER A 121 8.89 8.72 13.69
N LYS A 122 9.84 9.62 13.42
CA LYS A 122 10.98 9.83 14.32
C LYS A 122 10.54 10.25 15.73
N GLU A 123 9.40 10.93 15.82
CA GLU A 123 8.77 11.33 17.10
C GLU A 123 8.22 10.11 17.87
N ASP A 124 7.80 9.07 17.16
CA ASP A 124 7.31 7.79 17.70
C ASP A 124 8.43 6.74 17.89
N GLY A 125 9.70 7.18 17.99
CA GLY A 125 10.85 6.31 18.25
C GLY A 125 11.38 5.55 17.04
N GLY A 126 10.95 5.87 15.81
CA GLY A 126 11.59 5.41 14.57
C GLY A 126 11.61 3.91 14.35
N THR A 127 10.73 3.16 15.01
CA THR A 127 10.72 1.68 14.93
C THR A 127 10.25 1.22 13.55
N GLN A 128 10.94 0.24 12.98
CA GLN A 128 10.56 -0.38 11.71
C GLN A 128 9.20 -1.09 11.84
N ILE A 129 8.28 -0.78 10.93
CA ILE A 129 6.96 -1.40 10.81
C ILE A 129 7.04 -2.63 9.91
N ALA A 130 7.62 -2.47 8.73
CA ALA A 130 7.75 -3.51 7.74
C ALA A 130 8.88 -3.20 6.76
N ASN A 131 9.46 -4.25 6.20
CA ASN A 131 10.41 -4.17 5.11
C ASN A 131 9.83 -4.95 3.93
N PHE A 132 9.30 -4.22 2.93
CA PHE A 132 8.70 -4.84 1.77
C PHE A 132 9.73 -5.11 0.69
N ASN A 133 9.73 -6.32 0.13
CA ASN A 133 10.38 -6.54 -1.16
C ASN A 133 9.64 -5.71 -2.22
N SER A 134 10.37 -4.96 -3.02
CA SER A 134 9.78 -4.03 -3.99
C SER A 134 8.85 -4.73 -4.99
N LYS A 135 9.17 -5.96 -5.40
CA LYS A 135 8.35 -6.78 -6.31
C LYS A 135 6.97 -7.12 -5.72
N GLU A 136 6.83 -7.06 -4.40
CA GLU A 136 5.61 -7.38 -3.67
C GLU A 136 4.73 -6.15 -3.41
N LEU A 137 5.20 -4.94 -3.74
CA LEU A 137 4.44 -3.71 -3.55
C LEU A 137 3.13 -3.69 -4.35
N LEU A 138 3.19 -4.05 -5.63
CA LEU A 138 1.99 -4.10 -6.49
C LEU A 138 0.98 -5.17 -6.02
N PRO A 139 1.38 -6.43 -5.75
CA PRO A 139 0.50 -7.40 -5.11
C PRO A 139 -0.19 -6.88 -3.85
N PHE A 140 0.55 -6.23 -2.95
CA PHE A 140 -0.01 -5.64 -1.74
C PHE A 140 -1.01 -4.52 -2.04
N ILE A 141 -0.69 -3.60 -2.96
CA ILE A 141 -1.60 -2.52 -3.36
C ILE A 141 -2.91 -3.10 -3.90
N ARG A 142 -2.86 -4.15 -4.73
CA ARG A 142 -4.07 -4.81 -5.27
C ARG A 142 -4.91 -5.42 -4.16
N TYR A 143 -4.29 -6.20 -3.27
CA TYR A 143 -4.96 -6.78 -2.10
C TYR A 143 -5.67 -5.69 -1.27
N TYR A 144 -4.94 -4.62 -0.94
CA TYR A 144 -5.47 -3.55 -0.11
C TYR A 144 -6.57 -2.76 -0.82
N ALA A 145 -6.43 -2.47 -2.12
CA ALA A 145 -7.44 -1.79 -2.91
C ALA A 145 -8.75 -2.58 -3.02
N ASP A 146 -8.68 -3.89 -3.28
CA ASP A 146 -9.86 -4.77 -3.35
C ASP A 146 -10.57 -4.82 -1.99
N TRP A 147 -9.79 -4.88 -0.91
CA TRP A 147 -10.31 -4.79 0.44
C TRP A 147 -11.04 -3.46 0.69
N VAL A 148 -10.41 -2.31 0.40
CA VAL A 148 -11.02 -0.98 0.56
C VAL A 148 -12.32 -0.87 -0.25
N LYS A 149 -12.31 -1.31 -1.51
CA LYS A 149 -13.50 -1.26 -2.38
C LYS A 149 -14.65 -2.09 -1.82
N THR A 150 -14.37 -3.31 -1.36
CA THR A 150 -15.39 -4.20 -0.79
C THR A 150 -16.06 -3.55 0.44
N ASN A 151 -15.27 -2.95 1.33
CA ASN A 151 -15.78 -2.31 2.54
C ASN A 151 -16.55 -1.01 2.25
N ILE A 152 -16.15 -0.22 1.26
CA ILE A 152 -16.91 0.97 0.84
C ILE A 152 -18.30 0.57 0.33
N LEU A 153 -18.41 -0.54 -0.41
CA LEU A 153 -19.67 -1.04 -0.96
C LEU A 153 -20.58 -1.61 0.13
N GLU A 154 -20.03 -2.36 1.09
CA GLU A 154 -20.78 -2.85 2.25
C GLU A 154 -21.32 -1.68 3.11
N TYR A 155 -20.49 -0.66 3.35
CA TYR A 155 -20.91 0.54 4.09
C TYR A 155 -22.08 1.28 3.44
N LYS A 156 -22.14 1.35 2.10
CA LYS A 156 -23.24 2.03 1.39
C LYS A 156 -24.56 1.28 1.38
N LYS A 157 -24.56 0.02 1.81
CA LYS A 157 -25.79 -0.79 1.97
C LYS A 157 -26.43 -0.61 3.36
N LEU A 158 -25.73 0.02 4.30
CA LEU A 158 -26.21 0.43 5.63
C LEU A 158 -26.71 1.88 5.60
#